data_AF-A0A1M3TVD0-F1
#
_entry.id   AF-A0A1M3TVD0-F1
#
_cell.length_a   1.000
_cell.length_b   1.000
_cell.length_c   1.000
_cell.angle_alpha   90.00
_cell.angle_beta   90.00
_cell.angle_gamma   90.00
#
_symmetry.space_group_name_H-M   'P 1'
#
loop_
_entity.id
_entity.type
_entity.pdbx_description
1 polymer ?
#
loop_
_entity_poly.entity_id
_entity_poly.type
_entity_poly.pdbx_seq_one_letter_code
_entity_poly.pdbx_strand_id
1 'polypeptide(L)'
;MGYFASQRPNRFGYLLHWRRTVPKLVPRVQLMVEIGDDLLYTSSVFDHMKASNLPMQVSWVGIFTAIFDTIAYRCLRAEIEVKFGKTSNRILDDSKREVHQFAQMRNRNWCFLARQGLYDYHKGESPKLINCVHRFAGYHSKFIPDAGHWHETLDGVNFHGKEESESNHGVHMGNDPEIGESSFPFVSANSPCLQVSREEICALAIILGMNLRSGKTCSPDSLSGVGGFGLSLSAAASPELHWRLRIVQTSRRPRHEPSAGSGYSILFAKFLACGSIPFARANSEEGLDWIKSVYIPYQDSLEGIKRGANFSDKPSFTEIFHGIDYLTRLPASESAMVWSYIPENHEDVLDGDLQLENTASCGMIKTDNKVAGTWPQAVSGIAFGGLVPQTTKEIQEAVQFTVSGLPAIFDNPHYEGNKCDHWLNELEMLINECHRQSSESNLFGNYVKRRAEDYPNEGTNYMLTCYDTRDTAAVFGRYMTLIEHLIAVCSPTESLEDIQKEVTIYIQRSYLTAVREKRQQKEDSDQWSKCPQCLGQTVKNVRESYGASGTLNRDNIARIICCIIAAWADNVQNVRLYVRRTEDAVSDDVTSFMEDLPPFLALS
;
A
#
# COMPACT_ATOMS: atom_id res chain seq x y z
N MET A 1 -28.26 1.87 3.26
CA MET A 1 -28.79 0.66 3.93
C MET A 1 -28.67 -0.55 2.98
N GLY A 2 -27.44 -1.01 2.75
CA GLY A 2 -27.14 -2.17 1.92
C GLY A 2 -27.06 -3.41 2.81
N TYR A 3 -28.22 -4.00 3.06
CA TYR A 3 -28.33 -5.20 3.87
C TYR A 3 -27.74 -6.41 3.15
N PHE A 4 -27.04 -7.28 3.90
CA PHE A 4 -27.02 -8.73 3.72
C PHE A 4 -28.42 -9.34 3.95
N ALA A 5 -29.45 -8.73 3.35
CA ALA A 5 -30.73 -9.38 3.23
C ALA A 5 -30.53 -10.43 2.14
N SER A 6 -30.54 -11.70 2.55
CA SER A 6 -31.10 -12.73 1.71
C SER A 6 -32.37 -12.15 1.07
N GLN A 7 -32.52 -12.33 -0.24
CA GLN A 7 -33.69 -11.90 -1.00
C GLN A 7 -34.94 -11.98 -0.13
N ARG A 8 -35.78 -10.93 -0.11
CA ARG A 8 -37.08 -10.94 0.60
C ARG A 8 -37.68 -12.34 0.43
N PRO A 9 -37.84 -13.12 1.52
CA PRO A 9 -38.25 -14.51 1.36
C PRO A 9 -39.59 -14.47 0.64
N ASN A 10 -39.62 -15.13 -0.52
CA ASN A 10 -40.88 -15.38 -1.20
C ASN A 10 -41.76 -16.09 -0.17
N ARG A 11 -42.89 -15.50 0.23
CA ARG A 11 -43.76 -16.07 1.27
C ARG A 11 -44.17 -17.51 0.93
N PHE A 12 -44.27 -17.82 -0.36
CA PHE A 12 -44.50 -19.18 -0.85
C PHE A 12 -43.27 -20.09 -0.76
N GLY A 13 -42.05 -19.55 -0.88
CA GLY A 13 -40.80 -20.31 -0.74
C GLY A 13 -40.54 -20.78 0.69
N TYR A 14 -40.98 -20.03 1.70
CA TYR A 14 -40.83 -20.38 3.12
C TYR A 14 -41.71 -21.56 3.54
N LEU A 15 -42.88 -21.72 2.90
CA LEU A 15 -43.83 -22.80 3.20
C LEU A 15 -43.49 -24.12 2.49
N LEU A 16 -42.76 -24.07 1.37
CA LEU A 16 -42.55 -25.23 0.50
C LEU A 16 -41.12 -25.77 0.48
N HIS A 17 -40.11 -25.01 0.92
CA HIS A 17 -38.72 -25.48 0.93
C HIS A 17 -37.99 -25.17 2.25
N TRP A 18 -37.56 -26.24 2.92
CA TRP A 18 -36.63 -26.29 4.05
C TRP A 18 -35.20 -25.86 3.66
N ARG A 19 -35.04 -24.84 2.83
CA ARG A 19 -33.71 -24.28 2.56
C ARG A 19 -33.40 -23.28 3.66
N ARG A 20 -32.67 -23.75 4.67
CA ARG A 20 -31.89 -22.87 5.56
C ARG A 20 -31.08 -21.95 4.64
N THR A 21 -31.42 -20.67 4.58
CA THR A 21 -30.54 -19.69 3.97
C THR A 21 -29.32 -19.59 4.87
N VAL A 22 -28.29 -20.38 4.56
CA VAL A 22 -27.00 -20.27 5.24
C VAL A 22 -26.49 -18.85 4.98
N PRO A 23 -26.21 -18.05 6.02
CA PRO A 23 -25.64 -16.73 5.81
C PRO A 23 -24.34 -16.89 5.01
N LYS A 24 -24.17 -16.08 3.96
CA LYS A 24 -22.95 -16.10 3.17
C LYS A 24 -21.78 -15.75 4.09
N LEU A 25 -20.77 -16.62 4.14
CA LEU A 25 -19.53 -16.36 4.84
C LEU A 25 -18.87 -15.13 4.21
N VAL A 26 -18.57 -14.14 5.03
CA VAL A 26 -17.88 -12.93 4.58
C VAL A 26 -16.44 -13.05 5.03
N PRO A 27 -15.46 -12.83 4.14
CA PRO A 27 -14.07 -12.88 4.53
C PRO A 27 -13.75 -11.84 5.61
N ARG A 28 -12.85 -12.22 6.54
CA ARG A 28 -12.35 -11.33 7.60
C ARG A 28 -11.61 -10.13 6.98
N VAL A 29 -11.50 -9.03 7.73
CA VAL A 29 -10.66 -7.89 7.33
C VAL A 29 -9.21 -8.35 7.19
N GLN A 30 -8.78 -9.30 8.02
CA GLN A 30 -7.52 -10.01 7.88
C GLN A 30 -7.27 -10.55 6.46
N LEU A 31 -8.24 -11.22 5.82
CA LEU A 31 -8.04 -11.74 4.46
C LEU A 31 -7.82 -10.62 3.44
N MET A 32 -8.46 -9.45 3.62
CA MET A 32 -8.14 -8.29 2.80
C MET A 32 -6.70 -7.85 3.02
N VAL A 33 -6.24 -7.81 4.25
CA VAL A 33 -4.85 -7.42 4.54
C VAL A 33 -3.88 -8.43 3.90
N GLU A 34 -4.12 -9.73 4.06
CA GLU A 34 -3.31 -10.82 3.49
C GLU A 34 -3.22 -10.72 1.96
N ILE A 35 -4.35 -10.63 1.28
CA ILE A 35 -4.33 -10.54 -0.19
C ILE A 35 -3.69 -9.23 -0.66
N GLY A 36 -3.82 -8.18 0.12
CA GLY A 36 -3.23 -6.90 -0.17
C GLY A 36 -1.70 -6.89 -0.06
N ASP A 37 -1.14 -7.67 0.86
CA ASP A 37 0.30 -7.90 0.98
C ASP A 37 0.86 -8.63 -0.24
N ASP A 38 0.12 -9.62 -0.75
CA ASP A 38 0.52 -10.41 -1.92
C ASP A 38 0.34 -9.67 -3.27
N LEU A 39 -0.70 -8.83 -3.38
CA LEU A 39 -1.16 -8.32 -4.68
C LEU A 39 -1.09 -6.80 -4.84
N LEU A 40 -0.50 -6.04 -3.91
CA LEU A 40 -0.37 -4.58 -3.93
C LEU A 40 -1.72 -3.85 -4.18
N TYR A 41 -2.37 -3.35 -3.12
CA TYR A 41 -3.54 -2.48 -3.29
C TYR A 41 -3.16 -1.18 -4.00
N THR A 42 -3.58 -1.06 -5.25
CA THR A 42 -3.48 0.20 -5.97
C THR A 42 -4.60 1.16 -5.56
N SER A 43 -4.36 2.46 -5.64
CA SER A 43 -5.40 3.50 -5.53
C SER A 43 -6.64 3.17 -6.37
N SER A 44 -6.41 2.59 -7.55
CA SER A 44 -7.45 2.20 -8.50
C SER A 44 -8.47 1.23 -7.90
N VAL A 45 -8.11 0.36 -6.95
CA VAL A 45 -9.04 -0.56 -6.28
C VAL A 45 -10.14 0.22 -5.56
N PHE A 46 -9.75 1.32 -4.89
CA PHE A 46 -10.69 2.20 -4.20
C PHE A 46 -11.41 3.16 -5.14
N ASP A 47 -10.85 3.43 -6.32
CA ASP A 47 -11.48 4.28 -7.34
C ASP A 47 -12.55 3.55 -8.16
N HIS A 48 -12.41 2.24 -8.36
CA HIS A 48 -13.45 1.42 -8.99
C HIS A 48 -14.75 1.41 -8.18
N MET A 49 -14.69 1.73 -6.87
CA MET A 49 -15.90 1.94 -6.07
C MET A 49 -16.74 3.16 -6.51
N LYS A 50 -16.20 4.07 -7.32
CA LYS A 50 -16.95 5.18 -7.92
C LYS A 50 -17.82 4.78 -9.12
N ALA A 51 -17.70 3.55 -9.63
CA ALA A 51 -18.46 3.13 -10.81
C ALA A 51 -19.97 3.05 -10.52
N SER A 52 -20.65 4.18 -10.76
CA SER A 52 -22.07 4.39 -11.07
C SER A 52 -23.07 3.46 -10.37
N ASN A 53 -23.74 4.00 -9.34
CA ASN A 53 -24.98 3.53 -8.67
C ASN A 53 -24.86 3.01 -7.24
N LEU A 54 -23.68 3.02 -6.61
CA LEU A 54 -23.58 2.72 -5.18
C LEU A 54 -23.93 3.98 -4.35
N PRO A 55 -24.81 3.86 -3.32
CA PRO A 55 -25.18 4.99 -2.48
C PRO A 55 -23.95 5.59 -1.76
N MET A 56 -24.03 6.87 -1.33
CA MET A 56 -22.98 7.57 -0.53
C MET A 56 -22.51 6.83 0.74
N GLN A 57 -23.17 5.73 1.10
CA GLN A 57 -22.67 4.72 2.04
C GLN A 57 -22.13 3.54 1.24
N VAL A 58 -20.80 3.39 1.20
CA VAL A 58 -20.17 2.19 0.67
C VAL A 58 -20.45 1.06 1.66
N SER A 59 -21.38 0.16 1.33
CA SER A 59 -21.54 -1.08 2.09
C SER A 59 -20.28 -1.90 1.94
N TRP A 60 -19.82 -2.58 3.00
CA TRP A 60 -18.64 -3.45 2.97
C TRP A 60 -18.64 -4.47 1.83
N VAL A 61 -19.82 -4.99 1.47
CA VAL A 61 -20.01 -5.84 0.30
C VAL A 61 -19.44 -5.19 -0.97
N GLY A 62 -19.62 -3.89 -1.16
CA GLY A 62 -19.07 -3.15 -2.30
C GLY A 62 -17.55 -3.02 -2.27
N ILE A 63 -16.96 -2.82 -1.08
CA ILE A 63 -15.49 -2.79 -0.89
C ILE A 63 -14.91 -4.17 -1.22
N PHE A 64 -15.43 -5.22 -0.58
CA PHE A 64 -14.98 -6.59 -0.81
C PHE A 64 -15.18 -7.01 -2.26
N THR A 65 -16.34 -6.74 -2.86
CA THR A 65 -16.58 -7.08 -4.27
C THR A 65 -15.60 -6.36 -5.19
N ALA A 66 -15.34 -5.06 -4.99
CA ALA A 66 -14.38 -4.31 -5.80
C ALA A 66 -12.93 -4.84 -5.65
N ILE A 67 -12.54 -5.21 -4.42
CA ILE A 67 -11.25 -5.81 -4.12
C ILE A 67 -11.12 -7.17 -4.83
N PHE A 68 -12.07 -8.07 -4.62
CA PHE A 68 -12.04 -9.41 -5.20
C PHE A 68 -12.22 -9.42 -6.72
N ASP A 69 -13.01 -8.52 -7.28
CA ASP A 69 -13.09 -8.30 -8.73
C ASP A 69 -11.73 -7.90 -9.29
N THR A 70 -11.00 -7.04 -8.57
CA THR A 70 -9.66 -6.60 -9.00
C THR A 70 -8.64 -7.74 -8.89
N ILE A 71 -8.71 -8.54 -7.83
CA ILE A 71 -7.85 -9.72 -7.61
C ILE A 71 -8.12 -10.77 -8.69
N ALA A 72 -9.38 -11.16 -8.89
CA ALA A 72 -9.79 -12.10 -9.91
C ALA A 72 -9.37 -11.61 -11.31
N TYR A 73 -9.48 -10.30 -11.57
CA TYR A 73 -9.02 -9.70 -12.82
C TYR A 73 -7.51 -9.82 -12.99
N ARG A 74 -6.72 -9.54 -11.94
CA ARG A 74 -5.26 -9.63 -11.97
C ARG A 74 -4.76 -11.06 -12.16
N CYS A 75 -5.28 -12.02 -11.38
CA CYS A 75 -4.92 -13.43 -11.51
C CYS A 75 -5.24 -13.95 -12.92
N LEU A 76 -6.45 -13.66 -13.41
CA LEU A 76 -6.86 -14.05 -14.75
C LEU A 76 -6.03 -13.34 -15.83
N ARG A 77 -5.66 -12.07 -15.62
CA ARG A 77 -4.79 -11.33 -16.54
C ARG A 77 -3.43 -11.97 -16.66
N ALA A 78 -2.77 -12.28 -15.55
CA ALA A 78 -1.47 -12.93 -15.55
C ALA A 78 -1.51 -14.25 -16.35
N GLU A 79 -2.54 -15.08 -16.15
CA GLU A 79 -2.72 -16.31 -16.92
C GLU A 79 -2.97 -16.08 -18.42
N ILE A 80 -3.84 -15.13 -18.77
CA ILE A 80 -4.21 -14.84 -20.16
C ILE A 80 -3.03 -14.17 -20.89
N GLU A 81 -2.27 -13.31 -20.23
CA GLU A 81 -1.13 -12.60 -20.80
C GLU A 81 -0.02 -13.57 -21.21
N VAL A 82 0.27 -14.58 -20.37
CA VAL A 82 1.18 -15.68 -20.71
C VAL A 82 0.74 -16.41 -21.99
N LYS A 83 -0.57 -16.57 -22.20
CA LYS A 83 -1.11 -17.39 -23.29
C LYS A 83 -1.43 -16.61 -24.58
N PHE A 84 -1.77 -15.33 -24.47
CA PHE A 84 -2.38 -14.56 -25.55
C PHE A 84 -1.70 -13.19 -25.80
N GLY A 85 -0.68 -12.84 -25.02
CA GLY A 85 0.12 -11.63 -25.19
C GLY A 85 -0.75 -10.37 -25.34
N LYS A 86 -0.54 -9.59 -26.41
CA LYS A 86 -1.17 -8.28 -26.63
C LYS A 86 -2.71 -8.28 -26.74
N THR A 87 -3.35 -9.44 -26.92
CA THR A 87 -4.81 -9.54 -26.99
C THR A 87 -5.49 -9.76 -25.64
N SER A 88 -4.71 -9.93 -24.56
CA SER A 88 -5.21 -10.21 -23.21
C SER A 88 -6.19 -9.17 -22.68
N ASN A 89 -5.86 -7.89 -22.81
CA ASN A 89 -6.68 -6.78 -22.30
C ASN A 89 -8.08 -6.75 -22.94
N ARG A 90 -8.17 -6.92 -24.27
CA ARG A 90 -9.47 -6.93 -24.96
C ARG A 90 -10.37 -8.07 -24.47
N ILE A 91 -9.79 -9.28 -24.34
CA ILE A 91 -10.51 -10.48 -23.88
C ILE A 91 -11.00 -10.29 -22.43
N LEU A 92 -10.17 -9.71 -21.57
CA LEU A 92 -10.50 -9.44 -20.18
C LEU A 92 -11.60 -8.38 -20.02
N ASP A 93 -11.52 -7.28 -20.76
CA ASP A 93 -12.53 -6.23 -20.73
C ASP A 93 -13.89 -6.72 -21.25
N ASP A 94 -13.88 -7.51 -22.33
CA ASP A 94 -15.07 -8.19 -22.84
C ASP A 94 -15.64 -9.14 -21.79
N SER A 95 -14.80 -9.92 -21.12
CA SER A 95 -15.22 -10.87 -20.08
C SER A 95 -15.83 -10.15 -18.87
N LYS A 96 -15.19 -9.07 -18.41
CA LYS A 96 -15.67 -8.26 -17.28
C LYS A 96 -17.02 -7.62 -17.60
N ARG A 97 -17.19 -7.08 -18.82
CA ARG A 97 -18.47 -6.54 -19.31
C ARG A 97 -19.56 -7.61 -19.34
N GLU A 98 -19.27 -8.78 -19.88
CA GLU A 98 -20.24 -9.88 -19.95
C GLU A 98 -20.62 -10.45 -18.58
N VAL A 99 -19.67 -10.61 -17.65
CA VAL A 99 -19.96 -11.00 -16.25
C VAL A 99 -20.88 -9.98 -15.61
N HIS A 100 -20.60 -8.69 -15.79
CA HIS A 100 -21.41 -7.64 -15.19
C HIS A 100 -22.83 -7.60 -15.80
N GLN A 101 -22.95 -7.76 -17.12
CA GLN A 101 -24.24 -7.93 -17.79
C GLN A 101 -24.98 -9.18 -17.30
N PHE A 102 -24.30 -10.32 -17.17
CA PHE A 102 -24.89 -11.57 -16.67
C PHE A 102 -25.37 -11.46 -15.22
N ALA A 103 -24.59 -10.80 -14.35
CA ALA A 103 -24.98 -10.52 -12.97
C ALA A 103 -26.21 -9.61 -12.88
N GLN A 104 -26.29 -8.58 -13.74
CA GLN A 104 -27.47 -7.73 -13.86
C GLN A 104 -28.69 -8.49 -14.40
N MET A 105 -28.49 -9.42 -15.34
CA MET A 105 -29.53 -10.28 -15.90
C MET A 105 -30.07 -11.29 -14.87
N ARG A 106 -29.23 -11.85 -13.99
CA ARG A 106 -29.66 -12.81 -12.94
C ARG A 106 -30.65 -12.19 -11.92
N ASN A 107 -30.63 -10.87 -11.75
CA ASN A 107 -31.54 -10.13 -10.87
C ASN A 107 -32.89 -9.77 -11.50
N ARG A 108 -33.02 -9.86 -12.84
CA ARG A 108 -34.27 -9.59 -13.56
C ARG A 108 -34.71 -10.88 -14.22
N ASN A 109 -35.60 -11.67 -13.59
CA ASN A 109 -36.14 -12.94 -14.10
C ASN A 109 -36.55 -12.87 -15.59
N TRP A 110 -35.62 -13.08 -16.51
CA TRP A 110 -35.82 -13.02 -17.97
C TRP A 110 -35.33 -14.31 -18.63
N CYS A 111 -35.98 -14.64 -19.74
CA CYS A 111 -36.01 -15.94 -20.39
C CYS A 111 -34.66 -16.45 -20.95
N PHE A 112 -34.62 -17.78 -21.09
CA PHE A 112 -33.58 -18.64 -21.67
C PHE A 112 -32.90 -18.10 -22.95
N LEU A 113 -33.61 -17.34 -23.79
CA LEU A 113 -33.10 -16.77 -25.04
C LEU A 113 -31.97 -15.74 -24.83
N ALA A 114 -31.94 -15.01 -23.71
CA ALA A 114 -30.83 -14.08 -23.40
C ALA A 114 -29.54 -14.81 -23.01
N ARG A 115 -29.65 -16.02 -22.42
CA ARG A 115 -28.48 -16.88 -22.16
C ARG A 115 -27.92 -17.43 -23.46
N GLN A 116 -28.75 -17.62 -24.47
CA GLN A 116 -28.34 -18.19 -25.75
C GLN A 116 -27.36 -17.27 -26.51
N GLY A 117 -27.46 -15.94 -26.37
CA GLY A 117 -26.49 -15.01 -26.96
C GLY A 117 -25.06 -15.10 -26.37
N LEU A 118 -24.90 -15.63 -25.16
CA LEU A 118 -23.60 -16.00 -24.58
C LEU A 118 -23.04 -17.30 -25.18
N TYR A 119 -23.89 -18.13 -25.80
CA TYR A 119 -23.50 -19.40 -26.42
C TYR A 119 -23.43 -19.31 -27.96
N ASP A 120 -24.16 -18.37 -28.56
CA ASP A 120 -24.29 -18.21 -30.00
C ASP A 120 -23.42 -17.03 -30.48
N TYR A 121 -22.18 -17.28 -30.90
CA TYR A 121 -21.66 -16.60 -32.10
C TYR A 121 -20.59 -17.38 -32.88
N HIS A 122 -20.87 -17.42 -34.20
CA HIS A 122 -20.10 -17.74 -35.40
C HIS A 122 -18.90 -18.70 -35.36
N LYS A 123 -19.07 -19.78 -36.15
CA LYS A 123 -18.06 -20.73 -36.64
C LYS A 123 -16.70 -20.06 -36.92
N GLY A 124 -15.74 -20.29 -36.04
CA GLY A 124 -14.31 -20.07 -36.32
C GLY A 124 -13.47 -19.70 -35.11
N GLU A 125 -14.02 -19.00 -34.12
CA GLU A 125 -13.31 -18.62 -32.90
C GLU A 125 -13.88 -19.38 -31.70
N SER A 126 -13.02 -20.14 -31.02
CA SER A 126 -13.39 -21.04 -29.93
C SER A 126 -13.71 -20.27 -28.63
N PRO A 127 -14.37 -20.91 -27.64
CA PRO A 127 -15.08 -20.31 -26.49
C PRO A 127 -14.14 -19.74 -25.42
N LYS A 128 -13.24 -18.85 -25.84
CA LYS A 128 -12.22 -18.23 -24.98
C LYS A 128 -12.87 -17.25 -24.03
N LEU A 129 -13.81 -16.44 -24.51
CA LEU A 129 -14.50 -15.45 -23.69
C LEU A 129 -15.37 -16.11 -22.62
N ILE A 130 -16.21 -17.07 -22.99
CA ILE A 130 -17.03 -17.87 -22.06
C ILE A 130 -16.15 -18.58 -21.02
N ASN A 131 -15.03 -19.18 -21.43
CA ASN A 131 -14.09 -19.78 -20.49
C ASN A 131 -13.40 -18.74 -19.59
N CYS A 132 -13.12 -17.53 -20.09
CA CYS A 132 -12.57 -16.45 -19.28
C CYS A 132 -13.62 -15.90 -18.30
N VAL A 133 -14.87 -15.78 -18.71
CA VAL A 133 -16.04 -15.45 -17.88
C VAL A 133 -16.23 -16.51 -16.80
N HIS A 134 -16.19 -17.80 -17.13
CA HIS A 134 -16.29 -18.89 -16.17
C HIS A 134 -15.08 -18.99 -15.24
N ARG A 135 -13.86 -18.73 -15.73
CA ARG A 135 -12.66 -18.66 -14.88
C ARG A 135 -12.67 -17.45 -13.98
N PHE A 136 -13.08 -16.29 -14.49
CA PHE A 136 -13.26 -15.08 -13.69
C PHE A 136 -14.31 -15.32 -12.60
N ALA A 137 -15.46 -15.89 -12.97
CA ALA A 137 -16.49 -16.28 -12.01
C ALA A 137 -16.01 -17.36 -11.03
N GLY A 138 -15.16 -18.30 -11.48
CA GLY A 138 -14.52 -19.32 -10.67
C GLY A 138 -13.58 -18.73 -9.64
N TYR A 139 -12.65 -17.86 -10.06
CA TYR A 139 -11.77 -17.09 -9.18
C TYR A 139 -12.58 -16.22 -8.22
N HIS A 140 -13.53 -15.44 -8.73
CA HIS A 140 -14.45 -14.67 -7.92
C HIS A 140 -15.20 -15.55 -6.90
N SER A 141 -15.64 -16.76 -7.28
CA SER A 141 -16.34 -17.69 -6.38
C SER A 141 -15.42 -18.36 -5.35
N LYS A 142 -14.14 -18.52 -5.66
CA LYS A 142 -13.12 -19.00 -4.71
C LYS A 142 -12.96 -18.02 -3.56
N PHE A 143 -13.04 -16.73 -3.85
CA PHE A 143 -12.89 -15.66 -2.87
C PHE A 143 -14.23 -15.19 -2.26
N ILE A 144 -15.33 -15.37 -2.99
CA ILE A 144 -16.70 -15.08 -2.55
C ILE A 144 -17.58 -16.30 -2.86
N PRO A 145 -17.67 -17.29 -1.95
CA PRO A 145 -18.43 -18.52 -2.19
C PRO A 145 -19.91 -18.24 -2.47
N ASP A 146 -20.48 -18.87 -3.50
CA ASP A 146 -21.93 -18.86 -3.69
C ASP A 146 -22.58 -19.87 -2.74
N ALA A 147 -23.80 -19.59 -2.28
CA ALA A 147 -24.46 -20.34 -1.19
C ALA A 147 -24.68 -21.84 -1.50
N GLY A 148 -24.54 -22.26 -2.76
CA GLY A 148 -24.70 -23.66 -3.19
C GLY A 148 -23.50 -24.56 -2.88
N HIS A 149 -22.28 -24.03 -2.83
CA HIS A 149 -21.07 -24.86 -2.70
C HIS A 149 -20.92 -25.47 -1.29
N TRP A 150 -21.44 -24.78 -0.26
CA TRP A 150 -21.39 -25.22 1.13
C TRP A 150 -22.44 -26.27 1.50
N HIS A 151 -23.50 -26.42 0.69
CA HIS A 151 -24.48 -27.48 0.92
C HIS A 151 -23.87 -28.87 0.70
N GLU A 152 -22.99 -29.03 -0.29
CA GLU A 152 -22.29 -30.31 -0.53
C GLU A 152 -21.26 -30.63 0.57
N THR A 153 -20.54 -29.62 1.06
CA THR A 153 -19.54 -29.82 2.13
C THR A 153 -20.18 -30.13 3.49
N LEU A 154 -21.35 -29.55 3.80
CA LEU A 154 -22.05 -29.81 5.06
C LEU A 154 -22.91 -31.08 5.03
N ASP A 155 -23.47 -31.46 3.88
CA ASP A 155 -24.21 -32.73 3.74
C ASP A 155 -23.28 -33.97 3.79
N GLY A 156 -21.98 -33.77 3.52
CA GLY A 156 -20.92 -34.79 3.70
C GLY A 156 -20.50 -35.03 5.15
N VAL A 157 -20.85 -34.15 6.09
CA VAL A 157 -20.57 -34.29 7.54
C VAL A 157 -21.82 -34.74 8.28
N ASN A 158 -22.52 -35.74 7.75
CA ASN A 158 -23.48 -36.49 8.55
C ASN A 158 -22.72 -37.52 9.39
N PHE A 159 -22.48 -37.14 10.64
CA PHE A 159 -21.97 -38.00 11.72
C PHE A 159 -22.96 -39.15 11.97
N HIS A 160 -22.85 -40.23 11.20
CA HIS A 160 -23.41 -41.51 11.59
C HIS A 160 -22.40 -42.19 12.53
N GLY A 161 -22.65 -42.06 13.82
CA GLY A 161 -22.02 -42.89 14.83
C GLY A 161 -22.29 -44.36 14.51
N LYS A 162 -21.26 -45.06 14.05
CA LYS A 162 -21.14 -46.51 14.16
C LYS A 162 -19.83 -46.78 14.90
N GLU A 163 -19.99 -47.28 16.13
CA GLU A 163 -18.96 -48.07 16.78
C GLU A 163 -18.69 -49.30 15.90
N GLU A 164 -17.44 -49.48 15.47
CA GLU A 164 -16.84 -50.80 15.22
C GLU A 164 -15.32 -50.66 14.94
N SER A 165 -14.55 -51.17 15.90
CA SER A 165 -13.31 -51.98 15.79
C SER A 165 -12.36 -51.83 14.61
N GLU A 166 -11.11 -51.49 14.96
CA GLU A 166 -9.82 -52.00 14.43
C GLU A 166 -9.75 -52.54 12.98
N SER A 167 -9.03 -51.82 12.12
CA SER A 167 -7.89 -52.40 11.38
C SER A 167 -7.06 -51.32 10.68
N ASN A 168 -5.74 -51.49 10.80
CA ASN A 168 -4.71 -50.76 10.07
C ASN A 168 -4.95 -50.79 8.56
N HIS A 169 -4.89 -49.63 7.90
CA HIS A 169 -4.04 -49.38 6.72
C HIS A 169 -4.00 -47.88 6.41
N GLY A 170 -2.79 -47.33 6.40
CA GLY A 170 -2.53 -45.91 6.17
C GLY A 170 -2.88 -45.49 4.75
N VAL A 171 -3.79 -44.53 4.64
CA VAL A 171 -3.95 -43.67 3.47
C VAL A 171 -3.67 -42.25 3.96
N HIS A 172 -2.59 -41.66 3.46
CA HIS A 172 -2.28 -40.24 3.60
C HIS A 172 -3.43 -39.44 2.96
N MET A 173 -4.35 -38.94 3.78
CA MET A 173 -5.19 -37.80 3.42
C MET A 173 -4.31 -36.56 3.63
N GLY A 174 -4.04 -35.86 2.53
CA GLY A 174 -3.32 -34.60 2.56
C GLY A 174 -4.05 -33.61 3.45
N ASN A 175 -3.28 -32.89 4.27
CA ASN A 175 -3.74 -31.73 5.00
C ASN A 175 -4.18 -30.68 3.97
N ASP A 176 -5.49 -30.59 3.71
CA ASP A 176 -6.04 -29.36 3.14
C ASP A 176 -5.71 -28.24 4.13
N PRO A 177 -5.11 -27.12 3.68
CA PRO A 177 -4.84 -26.00 4.55
C PRO A 177 -6.18 -25.51 5.08
N GLU A 178 -6.31 -25.50 6.41
CA GLU A 178 -7.43 -24.91 7.13
C GLU A 178 -7.79 -23.58 6.47
N ILE A 179 -8.93 -23.56 5.77
CA ILE A 179 -9.53 -22.31 5.28
C ILE A 179 -9.82 -21.52 6.56
N GLY A 180 -8.97 -20.52 6.81
CA GLY A 180 -8.91 -19.75 8.05
C GLY A 180 -10.30 -19.36 8.54
N GLU A 181 -10.49 -19.52 9.84
CA GLU A 181 -11.74 -19.29 10.56
C GLU A 181 -12.55 -18.13 9.97
N SER A 182 -13.70 -18.43 9.39
CA SER A 182 -14.66 -17.42 8.97
C SER A 182 -15.21 -16.66 10.19
N SER A 183 -15.40 -15.34 10.11
CA SER A 183 -16.24 -14.62 11.08
C SER A 183 -17.71 -14.81 10.71
N PHE A 184 -18.52 -15.27 11.67
CA PHE A 184 -19.96 -15.38 11.45
C PHE A 184 -20.57 -13.98 11.47
N PRO A 185 -21.28 -13.55 10.40
CA PRO A 185 -22.03 -12.32 10.45
C PRO A 185 -23.09 -12.44 11.55
N PHE A 186 -23.14 -11.48 12.46
CA PHE A 186 -24.19 -11.38 13.47
C PHE A 186 -25.10 -10.20 13.16
N VAL A 187 -26.23 -10.06 13.85
CA VAL A 187 -27.16 -8.94 13.63
C VAL A 187 -27.18 -8.06 14.88
N SER A 188 -26.90 -6.76 14.74
CA SER A 188 -27.03 -5.74 15.79
C SER A 188 -27.84 -4.56 15.27
N ALA A 189 -28.77 -4.02 16.06
CA ALA A 189 -29.73 -2.97 15.66
C ALA A 189 -30.39 -3.20 14.29
N ASN A 190 -30.83 -4.44 14.04
CA ASN A 190 -31.35 -4.88 12.74
C ASN A 190 -30.37 -4.63 11.59
N SER A 191 -29.06 -4.67 11.77
CA SER A 191 -28.07 -4.58 10.70
C SER A 191 -27.10 -5.76 10.80
N PRO A 192 -26.77 -6.43 9.69
CA PRO A 192 -25.72 -7.43 9.67
C PRO A 192 -24.38 -6.78 9.99
N CYS A 193 -23.62 -7.37 10.90
CA CYS A 193 -22.35 -6.88 11.39
C CYS A 193 -21.28 -7.96 11.28
N LEU A 194 -20.04 -7.56 10.98
CA LEU A 194 -18.86 -8.42 11.10
C LEU A 194 -18.10 -8.07 12.36
N GLN A 195 -17.63 -9.09 13.08
CA GLN A 195 -16.70 -8.84 14.18
C GLN A 195 -15.33 -8.52 13.59
N VAL A 196 -14.74 -7.41 14.04
CA VAL A 196 -13.41 -6.95 13.65
C VAL A 196 -12.58 -6.77 14.90
N SER A 197 -11.35 -7.28 14.92
CA SER A 197 -10.42 -7.08 16.04
C SER A 197 -9.85 -5.66 16.04
N ARG A 198 -9.29 -5.23 17.17
CA ARG A 198 -8.55 -3.95 17.21
C ARG A 198 -7.36 -3.95 16.25
N GLU A 199 -6.64 -5.07 16.14
CA GLU A 199 -5.48 -5.23 15.26
C GLU A 199 -5.87 -5.08 13.79
N GLU A 200 -7.03 -5.62 13.39
CA GLU A 200 -7.58 -5.44 12.04
C GLU A 200 -7.93 -3.99 11.73
N ILE A 201 -8.48 -3.25 12.70
CA ILE A 201 -8.77 -1.81 12.54
C ILE A 201 -7.50 -0.99 12.46
N CYS A 202 -6.52 -1.27 13.32
CA CYS A 202 -5.21 -0.63 13.28
C CYS A 202 -4.53 -0.85 11.94
N ALA A 203 -4.48 -2.09 11.46
CA ALA A 203 -3.92 -2.41 10.16
C ALA A 203 -4.65 -1.68 9.04
N LEU A 204 -5.98 -1.68 9.04
CA LEU A 204 -6.76 -0.96 8.05
C LEU A 204 -6.49 0.55 8.09
N ALA A 205 -6.42 1.15 9.27
CA ALA A 205 -6.11 2.55 9.41
C ALA A 205 -4.70 2.87 8.91
N ILE A 206 -3.71 2.03 9.22
CA ILE A 206 -2.34 2.16 8.72
C ILE A 206 -2.31 2.06 7.19
N ILE A 207 -2.96 1.04 6.63
CA ILE A 207 -3.05 0.82 5.18
C ILE A 207 -3.72 1.99 4.49
N LEU A 208 -4.73 2.60 5.10
CA LEU A 208 -5.44 3.72 4.52
C LEU A 208 -4.80 5.08 4.83
N GLY A 209 -3.66 5.14 5.52
CA GLY A 209 -3.06 6.42 5.90
C GLY A 209 -3.93 7.23 6.89
N MET A 210 -4.72 6.56 7.71
CA MET A 210 -5.68 7.17 8.63
C MET A 210 -5.04 7.43 9.98
N ASN A 211 -5.02 8.69 10.39
CA ASN A 211 -4.73 9.05 11.76
C ASN A 211 -6.05 9.05 12.56
N LEU A 212 -6.29 7.97 13.32
CA LEU A 212 -7.50 7.79 14.11
C LEU A 212 -7.47 8.69 15.35
N ARG A 213 -8.52 9.48 15.53
CA ARG A 213 -8.69 10.40 16.65
C ARG A 213 -9.89 9.97 17.48
N SER A 214 -9.68 9.86 18.79
CA SER A 214 -10.79 9.68 19.72
C SER A 214 -11.58 11.00 19.84
N GLY A 215 -12.90 10.91 19.93
CA GLY A 215 -13.77 12.07 20.09
C GLY A 215 -13.49 12.77 21.41
N LYS A 216 -13.18 14.08 21.36
CA LYS A 216 -13.07 14.92 22.57
C LYS A 216 -14.41 14.95 23.32
N THR A 217 -14.33 15.17 24.65
CA THR A 217 -15.31 15.63 25.68
C THR A 217 -16.82 15.39 25.50
N CYS A 218 -17.38 15.50 24.29
CA CYS A 218 -18.80 15.27 23.99
C CYS A 218 -19.10 13.83 23.52
N SER A 219 -18.10 13.07 23.05
CA SER A 219 -18.30 11.67 22.62
C SER A 219 -17.02 10.82 22.81
N PRO A 220 -16.63 10.50 24.06
CA PRO A 220 -15.46 9.66 24.35
C PRO A 220 -15.57 8.27 23.71
N ASP A 221 -16.80 7.83 23.44
CA ASP A 221 -17.09 6.55 22.77
C ASP A 221 -17.15 6.67 21.24
N SER A 222 -16.35 7.56 20.66
CA SER A 222 -16.26 7.70 19.21
C SER A 222 -14.82 7.82 18.75
N LEU A 223 -14.55 7.25 17.59
CA LEU A 223 -13.28 7.25 16.90
C LEU A 223 -13.54 7.73 15.49
N SER A 224 -12.72 8.61 14.96
CA SER A 224 -12.79 8.91 13.54
C SER A 224 -11.43 9.28 12.98
N GLY A 225 -11.22 8.88 11.73
CA GLY A 225 -10.02 9.19 10.99
C GLY A 225 -10.35 9.35 9.53
N VAL A 226 -9.48 10.10 8.89
CA VAL A 226 -9.57 10.43 7.49
C VAL A 226 -8.28 9.94 6.86
N GLY A 227 -8.41 9.07 5.88
CA GLY A 227 -7.28 8.42 5.21
C GLY A 227 -7.04 8.98 3.84
N GLY A 228 -6.00 8.45 3.21
CA GLY A 228 -5.75 8.53 1.78
C GLY A 228 -6.98 8.07 0.96
N PHE A 229 -6.93 8.37 -0.34
CA PHE A 229 -7.96 7.96 -1.30
C PHE A 229 -9.39 8.46 -0.98
N GLY A 230 -9.52 9.48 -0.13
CA GLY A 230 -10.81 10.07 0.22
C GLY A 230 -11.71 9.16 1.05
N LEU A 231 -11.15 8.21 1.79
CA LEU A 231 -11.92 7.38 2.72
C LEU A 231 -11.90 8.02 4.12
N SER A 232 -13.02 7.87 4.84
CA SER A 232 -13.08 8.17 6.28
C SER A 232 -13.57 6.93 7.02
N LEU A 233 -12.91 6.64 8.11
CA LEU A 233 -13.31 5.61 9.07
C LEU A 233 -13.89 6.32 10.30
N SER A 234 -15.03 5.86 10.78
CA SER A 234 -15.57 6.29 12.07
C SER A 234 -16.11 5.11 12.84
N ALA A 235 -15.75 4.96 14.10
CA ALA A 235 -16.36 4.02 15.02
C ALA A 235 -17.13 4.79 16.10
N ALA A 236 -18.26 4.28 16.57
CA ALA A 236 -18.93 4.83 17.74
C ALA A 236 -19.60 3.71 18.55
N ALA A 237 -19.56 3.78 19.88
CA ALA A 237 -20.33 2.86 20.70
C ALA A 237 -21.83 3.05 20.43
N SER A 238 -22.50 1.94 20.16
CA SER A 238 -23.94 1.89 20.05
C SER A 238 -24.58 1.76 21.45
N PRO A 239 -25.88 2.07 21.59
CA PRO A 239 -26.62 1.81 22.82
C PRO A 239 -26.60 0.33 23.26
N GLU A 240 -26.31 -0.58 22.32
CA GLU A 240 -26.19 -2.02 22.57
C GLU A 240 -24.79 -2.41 23.09
N LEU A 241 -23.93 -1.45 23.46
CA LEU A 241 -22.56 -1.64 23.92
C LEU A 241 -21.60 -2.28 22.88
N HIS A 242 -21.99 -2.30 21.61
CA HIS A 242 -21.13 -2.70 20.51
C HIS A 242 -20.60 -1.46 19.80
N TRP A 243 -19.32 -1.44 19.45
CA TRP A 243 -18.77 -0.36 18.63
C TRP A 243 -19.16 -0.55 17.17
N ARG A 244 -19.85 0.42 16.59
CA ARG A 244 -20.23 0.41 15.18
C ARG A 244 -19.17 1.10 14.34
N LEU A 245 -18.48 0.34 13.50
CA LEU A 245 -17.52 0.89 12.55
C LEU A 245 -18.21 1.22 11.21
N ARG A 246 -17.88 2.38 10.65
CA ARG A 246 -18.45 2.90 9.41
C ARG A 246 -17.32 3.44 8.53
N ILE A 247 -17.27 2.97 7.28
CA ILE A 247 -16.43 3.55 6.24
C ILE A 247 -17.31 4.37 5.32
N VAL A 248 -16.88 5.61 5.05
CA VAL A 248 -17.56 6.51 4.12
C VAL A 248 -16.55 7.03 3.13
N GLN A 249 -16.91 7.02 1.84
CA GLN A 249 -16.18 7.76 0.84
C GLN A 249 -16.55 9.24 0.97
N THR A 250 -15.57 10.05 1.35
CA THR A 250 -15.72 11.50 1.43
C THR A 250 -15.52 12.14 0.08
N SER A 251 -16.11 13.32 -0.10
CA SER A 251 -15.88 14.12 -1.30
C SER A 251 -14.38 14.42 -1.45
N ARG A 252 -13.85 14.12 -2.63
CA ARG A 252 -12.45 14.40 -2.97
C ARG A 252 -12.36 15.83 -3.51
N ARG A 253 -11.35 16.59 -3.07
CA ARG A 253 -11.01 17.84 -3.75
C ARG A 253 -10.54 17.51 -5.18
N PRO A 254 -10.64 18.44 -6.14
CA PRO A 254 -10.12 18.20 -7.49
C PRO A 254 -8.69 17.65 -7.49
N ARG A 255 -7.79 18.23 -6.67
CA ARG A 255 -6.39 17.77 -6.54
C ARG A 255 -6.19 16.36 -5.93
N HIS A 256 -7.26 15.76 -5.40
CA HIS A 256 -7.30 14.39 -4.85
C HIS A 256 -7.93 13.40 -5.83
N GLU A 257 -8.22 13.84 -7.05
CA GLU A 257 -8.67 12.93 -8.09
C GLU A 257 -7.60 11.85 -8.35
N PRO A 258 -8.04 10.62 -8.61
CA PRO A 258 -7.13 9.50 -8.70
C PRO A 258 -6.26 9.54 -9.95
N SER A 259 -5.07 8.96 -9.81
CA SER A 259 -4.15 8.63 -10.89
C SER A 259 -4.11 7.11 -11.09
N ALA A 260 -3.72 6.67 -12.28
CA ALA A 260 -3.75 5.28 -12.73
C ALA A 260 -2.64 4.39 -12.15
N GLY A 261 -1.64 4.99 -11.48
CA GLY A 261 -0.50 4.25 -10.94
C GLY A 261 -0.82 3.23 -9.85
N SER A 262 0.16 2.40 -9.51
CA SER A 262 0.02 1.20 -8.68
C SER A 262 -0.18 1.44 -7.16
N GLY A 263 -0.35 2.68 -6.69
CA GLY A 263 -0.52 2.96 -5.25
C GLY A 263 0.71 2.57 -4.42
N TYR A 264 0.49 2.18 -3.16
CA TYR A 264 1.57 1.77 -2.23
C TYR A 264 1.35 0.39 -1.63
N SER A 265 2.48 -0.26 -1.29
CA SER A 265 2.52 -1.56 -0.65
C SER A 265 2.01 -1.48 0.80
N ILE A 266 1.16 -2.44 1.17
CA ILE A 266 0.70 -2.60 2.55
C ILE A 266 1.84 -2.97 3.47
N LEU A 267 2.71 -3.87 3.03
CA LEU A 267 3.93 -4.23 3.73
C LEU A 267 4.74 -2.97 4.04
N PHE A 268 5.03 -2.12 3.05
CA PHE A 268 5.71 -0.84 3.35
C PHE A 268 4.90 0.04 4.30
N ALA A 269 3.56 0.09 4.16
CA ALA A 269 2.73 0.92 5.04
C ALA A 269 2.80 0.49 6.50
N LYS A 270 2.75 -0.82 6.77
CA LYS A 270 2.89 -1.39 8.10
C LYS A 270 4.28 -1.12 8.67
N PHE A 271 5.33 -1.46 7.92
CA PHE A 271 6.70 -1.32 8.39
C PHE A 271 7.06 0.14 8.67
N LEU A 272 6.76 1.07 7.75
CA LEU A 272 7.06 2.50 7.92
C LEU A 272 6.27 3.11 9.08
N ALA A 273 5.00 2.71 9.27
CA ALA A 273 4.23 3.14 10.42
C ALA A 273 4.82 2.63 11.75
N CYS A 274 5.41 1.44 11.72
CA CYS A 274 6.07 0.80 12.85
C CYS A 274 7.54 1.20 13.02
N GLY A 275 8.03 2.24 12.34
CA GLY A 275 9.40 2.73 12.52
C GLY A 275 10.47 1.87 11.83
N SER A 276 10.09 1.06 10.84
CA SER A 276 11.00 0.20 10.08
C SER A 276 10.94 0.41 8.57
N ILE A 277 12.06 0.23 7.86
CA ILE A 277 12.14 0.29 6.40
C ILE A 277 12.55 -1.09 5.85
N PRO A 278 11.68 -1.77 5.09
CA PRO A 278 12.01 -3.06 4.49
C PRO A 278 12.97 -2.86 3.31
N PHE A 279 13.93 -3.78 3.13
CA PHE A 279 14.93 -3.69 2.06
C PHE A 279 15.18 -4.99 1.29
N ALA A 280 14.78 -6.14 1.84
CA ALA A 280 14.87 -7.43 1.15
C ALA A 280 13.87 -8.43 1.71
N ARG A 281 13.45 -9.38 0.88
CA ARG A 281 12.74 -10.60 1.29
C ARG A 281 13.76 -11.75 1.31
N ALA A 282 13.80 -12.51 2.38
CA ALA A 282 14.67 -13.67 2.53
C ALA A 282 13.83 -14.93 2.51
N ASN A 283 14.07 -15.77 1.52
CA ASN A 283 13.47 -17.09 1.44
C ASN A 283 14.21 -17.97 2.45
N SER A 284 13.55 -18.44 3.50
CA SER A 284 14.17 -19.46 4.34
C SER A 284 14.11 -20.82 3.64
N GLU A 285 15.09 -21.68 3.89
CA GLU A 285 15.06 -23.09 3.44
C GLU A 285 13.86 -23.84 4.06
N GLU A 286 13.29 -23.33 5.15
CA GLU A 286 12.10 -23.83 5.83
C GLU A 286 10.78 -23.31 5.24
N GLY A 287 10.83 -22.53 4.16
CA GLY A 287 9.64 -22.01 3.47
C GLY A 287 8.94 -20.84 4.18
N LEU A 288 9.58 -20.25 5.19
CA LEU A 288 9.13 -19.01 5.83
C LEU A 288 9.81 -17.83 5.16
N ASP A 289 9.02 -16.97 4.53
CA ASP A 289 9.50 -15.73 3.96
C ASP A 289 9.70 -14.70 5.07
N TRP A 290 10.95 -14.26 5.26
CA TRP A 290 11.30 -13.23 6.22
C TRP A 290 11.49 -11.89 5.52
N ILE A 291 10.95 -10.83 6.11
CA ILE A 291 11.20 -9.47 5.63
C ILE A 291 12.36 -8.87 6.39
N LYS A 292 13.43 -8.56 5.66
CA LYS A 292 14.58 -7.87 6.20
C LYS A 292 14.35 -6.38 6.21
N SER A 293 14.55 -5.76 7.37
CA SER A 293 14.17 -4.37 7.59
C SER A 293 15.13 -3.62 8.53
N VAL A 294 15.32 -2.33 8.28
CA VAL A 294 16.09 -1.44 9.16
C VAL A 294 15.14 -0.72 10.09
N TYR A 295 15.31 -0.89 11.40
CA TYR A 295 14.47 -0.27 12.42
C TYR A 295 15.15 0.93 13.06
N ILE A 296 14.39 2.02 13.16
CA ILE A 296 14.86 3.32 13.66
C ILE A 296 13.92 3.74 14.81
N PRO A 297 14.11 3.17 16.01
CA PRO A 297 13.20 3.38 17.13
C PRO A 297 13.27 4.79 17.73
N TYR A 298 14.48 5.35 17.77
CA TYR A 298 14.80 6.46 18.65
C TYR A 298 15.78 7.44 18.00
N GLN A 299 15.90 8.61 18.62
CA GLN A 299 16.85 9.64 18.21
C GLN A 299 18.29 9.13 18.12
N ASP A 300 18.72 8.22 19.01
CA ASP A 300 20.08 7.67 18.98
C ASP A 300 20.37 6.89 17.70
N SER A 301 19.39 6.15 17.18
CA SER A 301 19.51 5.45 15.90
C SER A 301 19.62 6.44 14.74
N LEU A 302 18.84 7.53 14.79
CA LEU A 302 18.94 8.61 13.82
C LEU A 302 20.31 9.30 13.88
N GLU A 303 20.86 9.57 15.06
CA GLU A 303 22.20 10.13 15.20
C GLU A 303 23.29 9.15 14.74
N GLY A 304 23.11 7.85 14.96
CA GLY A 304 23.95 6.80 14.36
C GLY A 304 23.99 6.89 12.84
N ILE A 305 22.83 7.03 12.20
CA ILE A 305 22.71 7.23 10.74
C ILE A 305 23.43 8.52 10.31
N LYS A 306 23.19 9.63 11.01
CA LYS A 306 23.84 10.91 10.71
C LYS A 306 25.37 10.84 10.81
N ARG A 307 25.88 9.98 11.69
CA ARG A 307 27.32 9.70 11.86
C ARG A 307 27.87 8.69 10.85
N GLY A 308 27.04 8.04 10.04
CA GLY A 308 27.46 7.03 9.09
C GLY A 308 27.70 5.65 9.70
N ALA A 309 27.02 5.33 10.80
CA ALA A 309 27.20 4.06 11.50
C ALA A 309 26.69 2.85 10.72
N ASN A 310 27.08 1.66 11.18
CA ASN A 310 26.59 0.38 10.67
C ASN A 310 25.41 -0.13 11.47
N PHE A 311 24.63 -1.00 10.84
CA PHE A 311 23.52 -1.71 11.46
C PHE A 311 23.91 -3.17 11.68
N SER A 312 23.51 -3.72 12.81
CA SER A 312 23.81 -5.10 13.16
C SER A 312 22.57 -5.82 13.66
N ASP A 313 22.42 -7.06 13.24
CA ASP A 313 21.48 -8.01 13.82
C ASP A 313 22.08 -8.52 15.13
N LYS A 314 21.93 -7.77 16.23
CA LYS A 314 22.24 -8.35 17.55
C LYS A 314 20.92 -8.63 18.28
N PRO A 315 20.63 -9.91 18.60
CA PRO A 315 19.44 -10.33 19.33
C PRO A 315 19.47 -9.96 20.82
N SER A 316 20.45 -9.17 21.27
CA SER A 316 20.79 -8.99 22.68
C SER A 316 19.99 -7.92 23.42
N PHE A 317 18.97 -7.30 22.82
CA PHE A 317 18.05 -6.44 23.55
C PHE A 317 16.85 -7.25 24.03
N THR A 318 16.83 -7.53 25.33
CA THR A 318 15.64 -7.96 26.09
C THR A 318 14.50 -6.93 26.06
N GLU A 319 14.75 -5.74 25.50
CA GLU A 319 13.74 -4.72 25.24
C GLU A 319 13.05 -5.00 23.91
N ILE A 320 11.86 -5.59 24.01
CA ILE A 320 10.93 -5.68 22.90
C ILE A 320 10.68 -4.26 22.36
N PHE A 321 11.10 -4.02 21.12
CA PHE A 321 10.86 -2.76 20.42
C PHE A 321 9.36 -2.58 20.17
N HIS A 322 8.76 -1.52 20.72
CA HIS A 322 7.31 -1.29 20.65
C HIS A 322 6.74 -1.31 19.23
N GLY A 323 7.44 -0.71 18.26
CA GLY A 323 7.01 -0.72 16.87
C GLY A 323 7.00 -2.12 16.26
N ILE A 324 8.00 -2.95 16.59
CA ILE A 324 8.11 -4.31 16.07
C ILE A 324 7.09 -5.24 16.73
N ASP A 325 6.86 -5.12 18.04
CA ASP A 325 5.78 -5.85 18.73
C ASP A 325 4.40 -5.46 18.22
N TYR A 326 4.21 -4.18 17.92
CA TYR A 326 3.01 -3.71 17.26
C TYR A 326 2.87 -4.33 15.87
N LEU A 327 3.95 -4.35 15.08
CA LEU A 327 3.98 -4.93 13.75
C LEU A 327 3.60 -6.42 13.79
N THR A 328 4.17 -7.22 14.69
CA THR A 328 3.87 -8.67 14.77
C THR A 328 2.43 -8.98 15.16
N ARG A 329 1.72 -8.03 15.79
CA ARG A 329 0.30 -8.15 16.13
C ARG A 329 -0.63 -7.82 14.96
N LEU A 330 -0.17 -7.12 13.92
CA LEU A 330 -1.02 -6.78 12.79
C LEU A 330 -1.38 -8.04 11.96
N PRO A 331 -2.57 -8.10 11.35
CA PRO A 331 -2.95 -9.22 10.50
C PRO A 331 -2.00 -9.33 9.31
N ALA A 332 -1.75 -10.57 8.86
CA ALA A 332 -0.84 -10.88 7.76
C ALA A 332 0.60 -10.36 7.95
N SER A 333 1.03 -10.10 9.19
CA SER A 333 2.40 -9.67 9.43
C SER A 333 3.35 -10.81 9.15
N GLU A 334 4.08 -10.70 8.04
CA GLU A 334 5.23 -11.55 7.75
C GLU A 334 6.28 -11.38 8.84
N SER A 335 7.01 -12.46 9.12
CA SER A 335 8.06 -12.44 10.14
C SER A 335 9.16 -11.45 9.74
N ALA A 336 9.42 -10.46 10.59
CA ALA A 336 10.41 -9.42 10.34
C ALA A 336 11.78 -9.80 10.94
N MET A 337 12.83 -9.79 10.12
CA MET A 337 14.21 -9.70 10.59
C MET A 337 14.58 -8.22 10.67
N VAL A 338 15.06 -7.78 11.83
CA VAL A 338 15.19 -6.37 12.15
C VAL A 338 16.63 -6.02 12.50
N TRP A 339 17.22 -5.10 11.74
CA TRP A 339 18.52 -4.52 12.03
C TRP A 339 18.34 -3.14 12.64
N SER A 340 18.97 -2.89 13.79
CA SER A 340 18.99 -1.57 14.43
C SER A 340 20.41 -1.05 14.54
N TYR A 341 20.53 0.27 14.70
CA TYR A 341 21.79 0.87 15.15
C TYR A 341 22.01 0.50 16.61
N ILE A 342 23.20 -0.03 16.90
CA ILE A 342 23.64 -0.29 18.26
C ILE A 342 24.81 0.66 18.51
N PRO A 343 24.71 1.55 19.52
CA PRO A 343 25.86 2.27 19.98
C PRO A 343 26.91 1.24 20.40
N GLU A 344 27.97 1.09 19.62
CA GLU A 344 29.14 0.36 20.11
C GLU A 344 29.62 1.12 21.35
N ASN A 345 29.87 0.41 22.46
CA ASN A 345 30.50 1.00 23.65
C ASN A 345 31.84 1.57 23.19
N HIS A 346 31.85 2.86 22.91
CA HIS A 346 32.98 3.64 22.43
C HIS A 346 34.01 3.83 23.55
N GLU A 347 34.67 2.76 23.99
CA GLU A 347 35.89 2.90 24.80
C GLU A 347 37.18 2.80 23.96
N ASP A 348 37.15 2.31 22.71
CA ASP A 348 38.39 2.01 21.97
C ASP A 348 38.67 2.82 20.68
N VAL A 349 37.85 3.81 20.28
CA VAL A 349 38.03 4.49 18.95
C VAL A 349 38.18 6.01 19.03
N LEU A 350 38.44 6.59 20.20
CA LEU A 350 38.59 8.05 20.33
C LEU A 350 40.02 8.59 20.19
N ASP A 351 41.05 7.74 19.96
CA ASP A 351 42.45 8.22 20.00
C ASP A 351 43.31 7.89 18.76
N GLY A 352 42.69 7.49 17.65
CA GLY A 352 43.39 7.28 16.37
C GLY A 352 42.81 8.15 15.28
N ASP A 353 43.65 8.98 14.66
CA ASP A 353 43.36 9.85 13.51
C ASP A 353 42.20 9.33 12.64
N LEU A 354 41.10 10.10 12.59
CA LEU A 354 39.95 9.94 11.71
C LEU A 354 40.41 9.97 10.24
N GLN A 355 41.00 8.90 9.75
CA GLN A 355 41.34 8.77 8.35
C GLN A 355 40.04 8.68 7.56
N LEU A 356 39.90 9.61 6.61
CA LEU A 356 38.80 9.79 5.66
C LEU A 356 38.50 8.53 4.80
N GLU A 357 39.35 7.50 4.88
CA GLU A 357 39.39 6.37 3.97
C GLU A 357 38.29 5.32 4.18
N ASN A 358 37.68 5.19 5.37
CA ASN A 358 36.72 4.11 5.61
C ASN A 358 35.23 4.49 5.36
N THR A 359 34.97 5.50 4.52
CA THR A 359 33.59 5.89 4.13
C THR A 359 32.88 4.81 3.32
N ALA A 360 33.61 3.87 2.72
CA ALA A 360 33.05 2.72 2.01
C ALA A 360 32.21 1.80 2.90
N SER A 361 32.42 1.85 4.22
CA SER A 361 31.69 1.03 5.18
C SER A 361 30.48 1.73 5.80
N CYS A 362 30.14 2.97 5.45
CA CYS A 362 29.03 3.68 6.09
C CYS A 362 27.65 3.13 5.70
N GLY A 363 26.80 2.89 6.71
CA GLY A 363 25.43 2.42 6.50
C GLY A 363 25.32 0.96 6.04
N MET A 364 26.33 0.13 6.30
CA MET A 364 26.27 -1.29 5.98
C MET A 364 25.36 -2.02 6.98
N ILE A 365 24.54 -2.93 6.47
CA ILE A 365 23.67 -3.78 7.27
C ILE A 365 24.35 -5.15 7.38
N LYS A 366 24.78 -5.54 8.58
CA LYS A 366 25.61 -6.72 8.83
C LYS A 366 24.90 -7.78 9.67
N THR A 367 25.12 -9.04 9.31
CA THR A 367 24.67 -10.25 10.04
C THR A 367 25.86 -11.20 10.10
N ASP A 368 26.38 -11.53 11.28
CA ASP A 368 27.53 -12.44 11.45
C ASP A 368 28.71 -12.13 10.50
N ASN A 369 29.07 -10.84 10.39
CA ASN A 369 30.10 -10.31 9.48
C ASN A 369 29.80 -10.39 7.97
N LYS A 370 28.64 -10.91 7.57
CA LYS A 370 28.14 -10.85 6.18
C LYS A 370 27.31 -9.60 5.97
N VAL A 371 27.40 -9.02 4.77
CA VAL A 371 26.59 -7.87 4.37
C VAL A 371 25.22 -8.38 3.93
N ALA A 372 24.17 -8.01 4.66
CA ALA A 372 22.79 -8.33 4.32
C ALA A 372 22.18 -7.30 3.35
N GLY A 373 22.66 -6.05 3.39
CA GLY A 373 22.20 -4.94 2.56
C GLY A 373 22.88 -3.63 2.96
N THR A 374 22.35 -2.51 2.47
CA THR A 374 22.80 -1.17 2.87
C THR A 374 21.63 -0.26 3.20
N TRP A 375 21.87 0.75 4.03
CA TRP A 375 20.89 1.78 4.32
C TRP A 375 20.40 2.51 3.05
N PRO A 376 21.27 2.92 2.12
CA PRO A 376 20.85 3.49 0.84
C PRO A 376 19.95 2.56 0.01
N GLN A 377 20.16 1.25 0.08
CA GLN A 377 19.26 0.28 -0.55
C GLN A 377 17.87 0.33 0.08
N ALA A 378 17.76 0.36 1.42
CA ALA A 378 16.49 0.50 2.11
C ALA A 378 15.75 1.80 1.73
N VAL A 379 16.47 2.93 1.71
CA VAL A 379 15.90 4.24 1.33
C VAL A 379 15.46 4.26 -0.14
N SER A 380 16.24 3.69 -1.05
CA SER A 380 15.84 3.56 -2.46
C SER A 380 14.52 2.79 -2.61
N GLY A 381 14.32 1.76 -1.77
CA GLY A 381 13.15 0.90 -1.77
C GLY A 381 11.83 1.64 -1.53
N ILE A 382 11.84 2.81 -0.89
CA ILE A 382 10.63 3.60 -0.61
C ILE A 382 9.86 3.95 -1.90
N ALA A 383 10.58 4.32 -2.97
CA ALA A 383 9.96 4.61 -4.26
C ALA A 383 9.36 3.36 -4.92
N PHE A 384 9.98 2.20 -4.73
CA PHE A 384 9.53 0.92 -5.30
C PHE A 384 8.50 0.21 -4.43
N GLY A 385 8.39 0.59 -3.15
CA GLY A 385 7.30 0.24 -2.23
C GLY A 385 6.05 1.10 -2.42
N GLY A 386 6.09 2.06 -3.35
CA GLY A 386 4.93 2.82 -3.81
C GLY A 386 4.66 4.15 -3.08
N LEU A 387 5.63 4.68 -2.33
CA LEU A 387 5.54 5.99 -1.65
C LEU A 387 4.36 6.05 -0.65
N VAL A 388 4.51 5.36 0.48
CA VAL A 388 3.49 5.36 1.56
C VAL A 388 3.30 6.78 2.12
N PRO A 389 2.07 7.25 2.35
CA PRO A 389 1.80 8.64 2.72
C PRO A 389 2.03 8.95 4.21
N GLN A 390 2.49 7.98 5.00
CA GLN A 390 2.78 8.16 6.41
C GLN A 390 3.98 7.32 6.88
N THR A 391 4.69 7.80 7.89
CA THR A 391 5.86 7.14 8.50
C THR A 391 6.12 7.70 9.90
N THR A 392 6.99 7.08 10.70
CA THR A 392 7.47 7.69 11.94
C THR A 392 8.41 8.87 11.65
N LYS A 393 8.48 9.81 12.59
CA LYS A 393 9.31 11.02 12.48
C LYS A 393 10.79 10.68 12.28
N GLU A 394 11.27 9.66 12.97
CA GLU A 394 12.66 9.22 12.94
C GLU A 394 13.06 8.71 11.56
N ILE A 395 12.17 7.96 10.89
CA ILE A 395 12.37 7.56 9.50
C ILE A 395 12.37 8.78 8.59
N GLN A 396 11.39 9.67 8.74
CA GLN A 396 11.28 10.88 7.91
C GLN A 396 12.59 11.67 7.95
N GLU A 397 13.11 11.95 9.16
CA GLU A 397 14.35 12.69 9.36
C GLU A 397 15.58 11.91 8.86
N ALA A 398 15.62 10.59 9.03
CA ALA A 398 16.72 9.76 8.53
C ALA A 398 16.79 9.78 7.00
N VAL A 399 15.65 9.66 6.33
CA VAL A 399 15.57 9.73 4.86
C VAL A 399 15.88 11.14 4.38
N GLN A 400 15.35 12.18 5.03
CA GLN A 400 15.66 13.58 4.72
C GLN A 400 17.16 13.83 4.82
N PHE A 401 17.80 13.41 5.91
CA PHE A 401 19.27 13.49 6.02
C PHE A 401 19.98 12.74 4.88
N THR A 402 19.50 11.55 4.52
CA THR A 402 20.13 10.72 3.49
C THR A 402 20.12 11.39 2.12
N VAL A 403 19.02 12.07 1.77
CA VAL A 403 18.88 12.78 0.48
C VAL A 403 19.44 14.20 0.49
N SER A 404 19.97 14.70 1.62
CA SER A 404 20.49 16.08 1.73
C SER A 404 21.75 16.32 0.92
N GLY A 405 22.50 15.27 0.60
CA GLY A 405 23.67 15.32 -0.27
C GLY A 405 23.35 15.34 -1.77
N LEU A 406 22.09 15.19 -2.18
CA LEU A 406 21.71 15.17 -3.61
C LEU A 406 22.10 16.45 -4.36
N PRO A 407 21.91 17.68 -3.83
CA PRO A 407 22.33 18.89 -4.51
C PRO A 407 23.81 18.86 -4.92
N ALA A 408 24.70 18.45 -4.01
CA ALA A 408 26.14 18.34 -4.28
C ALA A 408 26.49 17.30 -5.35
N ILE A 409 25.62 16.30 -5.58
CA ILE A 409 25.82 15.27 -6.62
C ILE A 409 25.29 15.74 -7.96
N PHE A 410 24.17 16.46 -7.94
CA PHE A 410 23.51 16.96 -9.14
C PHE A 410 24.03 18.33 -9.57
N ASP A 411 24.90 18.93 -8.76
CA ASP A 411 25.51 20.23 -9.00
C ASP A 411 26.08 20.32 -10.41
N ASN A 412 25.61 21.35 -11.12
CA ASN A 412 26.16 21.76 -12.38
C ASN A 412 27.14 22.91 -12.10
N PRO A 413 28.46 22.72 -12.33
CA PRO A 413 29.47 23.76 -12.07
C PRO A 413 29.27 25.05 -12.89
N HIS A 414 28.33 25.07 -13.82
CA HIS A 414 27.98 26.24 -14.65
C HIS A 414 26.71 26.97 -14.20
N TYR A 415 26.22 26.75 -12.97
CA TYR A 415 25.02 27.42 -12.49
C TYR A 415 25.26 28.90 -12.15
N GLU A 416 25.11 29.76 -13.16
CA GLU A 416 25.11 31.22 -13.01
C GLU A 416 23.69 31.73 -12.69
N GLY A 417 23.28 31.59 -11.42
CA GLY A 417 22.31 32.50 -10.78
C GLY A 417 20.88 32.59 -11.33
N ASN A 418 20.43 31.71 -12.22
CA ASN A 418 19.03 31.73 -12.65
C ASN A 418 18.14 31.18 -11.54
N LYS A 419 17.10 31.92 -11.12
CA LYS A 419 16.12 31.43 -10.15
C LYS A 419 15.34 30.25 -10.76
N CYS A 420 15.85 29.03 -10.63
CA CYS A 420 15.05 27.86 -10.97
C CYS A 420 13.90 27.76 -9.96
N ASP A 421 12.73 27.39 -10.45
CA ASP A 421 11.58 27.14 -9.59
C ASP A 421 11.88 26.02 -8.58
N HIS A 422 11.11 26.00 -7.50
CA HIS A 422 11.19 24.94 -6.52
C HIS A 422 11.04 23.57 -7.21
N TRP A 423 11.92 22.61 -6.91
CA TRP A 423 11.96 21.31 -7.59
C TRP A 423 10.64 20.51 -7.53
N LEU A 424 9.83 20.70 -6.48
CA LEU A 424 8.46 20.18 -6.43
C LEU A 424 7.56 20.73 -7.54
N ASN A 425 7.69 22.03 -7.88
CA ASN A 425 7.01 22.62 -9.03
C ASN A 425 7.48 21.96 -10.33
N GLU A 426 8.79 21.77 -10.48
CA GLU A 426 9.37 21.14 -11.67
C GLU A 426 8.93 19.68 -11.85
N LEU A 427 8.75 18.92 -10.76
CA LEU A 427 8.18 17.57 -10.81
C LEU A 427 6.73 17.58 -11.30
N GLU A 428 5.92 18.53 -10.81
CA GLU A 428 4.54 18.70 -11.24
C GLU A 428 4.43 19.17 -12.70
N MET A 429 5.40 19.98 -13.16
CA MET A 429 5.54 20.34 -14.57
C MET A 429 5.95 19.16 -15.46
N LEU A 430 6.85 18.30 -15.00
CA LEU A 430 7.20 17.06 -15.69
C LEU A 430 5.99 16.11 -15.80
N ILE A 431 5.15 16.03 -14.77
CA ILE A 431 3.86 15.32 -14.84
C ILE A 431 2.97 15.89 -15.94
N ASN A 432 2.86 17.22 -16.06
CA ASN A 432 2.07 17.85 -17.12
C ASN A 432 2.63 17.53 -18.52
N GLU A 433 3.96 17.53 -18.68
CA GLU A 433 4.62 17.14 -19.94
C GLU A 433 4.31 15.68 -20.30
N CYS A 434 4.47 14.75 -19.35
CA CYS A 434 4.13 13.33 -19.54
C CYS A 434 2.66 13.14 -19.91
N HIS A 435 1.76 13.88 -19.24
CA HIS A 435 0.34 13.85 -19.57
C HIS A 435 0.07 14.35 -20.99
N ARG A 436 0.68 15.44 -21.43
CA ARG A 436 0.49 15.96 -22.80
C ARG A 436 0.89 14.95 -23.87
N GLN A 437 2.01 14.25 -23.67
CA GLN A 437 2.47 13.21 -24.60
C GLN A 437 1.57 11.96 -24.62
N SER A 438 0.71 11.77 -23.61
CA SER A 438 -0.17 10.61 -23.49
C SER A 438 -1.60 10.99 -23.07
N SER A 439 -2.10 12.12 -23.59
CA SER A 439 -3.36 12.75 -23.14
C SER A 439 -4.59 11.84 -23.26
N GLU A 440 -4.59 10.96 -24.26
CA GLU A 440 -5.66 9.99 -24.52
C GLU A 440 -5.85 8.99 -23.36
N SER A 441 -4.76 8.63 -22.69
CA SER A 441 -4.75 7.62 -21.64
C SER A 441 -5.16 8.15 -20.26
N ASN A 442 -5.12 9.47 -20.07
CA ASN A 442 -5.48 10.14 -18.82
C ASN A 442 -4.81 9.54 -17.56
N LEU A 443 -3.56 9.08 -17.67
CA LEU A 443 -2.86 8.35 -16.59
C LEU A 443 -2.86 9.10 -15.26
N PHE A 444 -2.64 10.41 -15.31
CA PHE A 444 -2.52 11.24 -14.10
C PHE A 444 -3.87 11.73 -13.55
N GLY A 445 -4.98 11.41 -14.22
CA GLY A 445 -6.34 11.79 -13.82
C GLY A 445 -6.81 13.16 -14.30
N ASN A 446 -8.12 13.40 -14.15
CA ASN A 446 -8.82 14.58 -14.68
C ASN A 446 -8.32 15.92 -14.10
N TYR A 447 -7.72 15.90 -12.91
CA TYR A 447 -7.11 17.08 -12.31
C TYR A 447 -5.89 17.54 -13.12
N VAL A 448 -4.98 16.61 -13.43
CA VAL A 448 -3.80 16.90 -14.24
C VAL A 448 -4.20 17.20 -15.67
N LYS A 449 -5.22 16.52 -16.21
CA LYS A 449 -5.77 16.83 -17.54
C LYS A 449 -6.21 18.28 -17.66
N ARG A 450 -7.10 18.75 -16.76
CA ARG A 450 -7.54 20.14 -16.73
C ARG A 450 -6.37 21.11 -16.59
N ARG A 451 -5.45 20.80 -15.66
CA ARG A 451 -4.24 21.62 -15.44
C ARG A 451 -3.36 21.74 -16.69
N ALA A 452 -3.16 20.64 -17.41
CA ALA A 452 -2.34 20.58 -18.61
C ALA A 452 -3.02 21.24 -19.82
N GLU A 453 -4.36 21.26 -19.88
CA GLU A 453 -5.16 21.93 -20.91
C GLU A 453 -5.26 23.45 -20.66
N ASP A 454 -5.52 23.86 -19.41
CA ASP A 454 -5.83 25.25 -19.05
C ASP A 454 -4.59 26.15 -18.91
N TYR A 455 -3.42 25.57 -18.60
CA TYR A 455 -2.24 26.33 -18.19
C TYR A 455 -0.93 25.80 -18.81
N PRO A 456 -0.70 26.02 -20.11
CA PRO A 456 0.51 25.57 -20.80
C PRO A 456 1.78 26.35 -20.41
N ASN A 457 1.67 27.42 -19.62
CA ASN A 457 2.77 28.37 -19.43
C ASN A 457 3.69 28.04 -18.25
N GLU A 458 5.01 28.22 -18.46
CA GLU A 458 6.12 28.01 -17.51
C GLU A 458 6.13 28.94 -16.27
N GLY A 459 5.09 29.76 -16.05
CA GLY A 459 5.02 30.72 -14.94
C GLY A 459 4.06 30.35 -13.81
N THR A 460 3.34 29.21 -13.91
CA THR A 460 2.37 28.80 -12.90
C THR A 460 3.03 27.89 -11.88
N ASN A 461 2.93 28.25 -10.60
CA ASN A 461 3.44 27.43 -9.51
C ASN A 461 2.40 26.36 -9.13
N TYR A 462 2.74 25.10 -9.41
CA TYR A 462 1.96 23.91 -9.08
C TYR A 462 2.45 23.19 -7.83
N MET A 463 3.37 23.79 -7.07
CA MET A 463 3.83 23.24 -5.81
C MET A 463 2.63 23.01 -4.87
N LEU A 464 2.53 21.79 -4.37
CA LEU A 464 1.51 21.39 -3.42
C LEU A 464 2.16 21.11 -2.07
N THR A 465 1.87 21.96 -1.09
CA THR A 465 2.12 21.63 0.31
C THR A 465 1.09 20.61 0.77
N CYS A 466 1.55 19.46 1.26
CA CYS A 466 0.68 18.43 1.80
C CYS A 466 0.32 18.73 3.26
N TYR A 467 -0.95 19.00 3.53
CA TYR A 467 -1.41 19.34 4.89
C TYR A 467 -1.90 18.13 5.67
N ASP A 468 -2.29 17.06 4.98
CA ASP A 468 -2.85 15.85 5.54
C ASP A 468 -2.50 14.63 4.67
N THR A 469 -2.82 13.44 5.16
CA THR A 469 -2.52 12.19 4.45
C THR A 469 -3.28 12.07 3.13
N ARG A 470 -4.39 12.79 2.92
CA ARG A 470 -5.11 12.82 1.64
C ARG A 470 -4.33 13.57 0.58
N ASP A 471 -3.81 14.74 0.93
CA ASP A 471 -2.94 15.52 0.06
C ASP A 471 -1.70 14.70 -0.30
N THR A 472 -1.02 14.13 0.70
CA THR A 472 0.17 13.31 0.51
C THR A 472 -0.11 12.10 -0.38
N ALA A 473 -1.17 11.32 -0.11
CA ALA A 473 -1.51 10.15 -0.91
C ALA A 473 -1.84 10.51 -2.37
N ALA A 474 -2.48 11.66 -2.62
CA ALA A 474 -2.78 12.11 -3.98
C ALA A 474 -1.52 12.55 -4.74
N VAL A 475 -0.62 13.27 -4.07
CA VAL A 475 0.68 13.68 -4.64
C VAL A 475 1.54 12.45 -4.94
N PHE A 476 1.67 11.54 -3.98
CA PHE A 476 2.47 10.32 -4.14
C PHE A 476 1.88 9.38 -5.20
N GLY A 477 0.55 9.30 -5.33
CA GLY A 477 -0.09 8.57 -6.42
C GLY A 477 0.28 9.11 -7.81
N ARG A 478 0.42 10.44 -7.97
CA ARG A 478 0.92 11.04 -9.21
C ARG A 478 2.39 10.74 -9.44
N TYR A 479 3.22 10.80 -8.40
CA TYR A 479 4.64 10.45 -8.50
C TYR A 479 4.86 8.98 -8.85
N MET A 480 4.08 8.06 -8.30
CA MET A 480 4.11 6.65 -8.72
C MET A 480 3.71 6.48 -10.17
N THR A 481 2.64 7.15 -10.60
CA THR A 481 2.22 7.16 -12.01
C THR A 481 3.34 7.70 -12.91
N LEU A 482 4.07 8.72 -12.45
CA LEU A 482 5.20 9.28 -13.20
C LEU A 482 6.35 8.27 -13.33
N ILE A 483 6.74 7.61 -12.23
CA ILE A 483 7.81 6.60 -12.23
C ILE A 483 7.45 5.48 -13.20
N GLU A 484 6.25 4.91 -13.07
CA GLU A 484 5.77 3.82 -13.93
C GLU A 484 5.72 4.23 -15.40
N HIS A 485 5.22 5.43 -15.69
CA HIS A 485 5.17 5.98 -17.05
C HIS A 485 6.56 6.14 -17.66
N LEU A 486 7.49 6.77 -16.93
CA LEU A 486 8.85 6.99 -17.41
C LEU A 486 9.57 5.66 -17.65
N ILE A 487 9.43 4.68 -16.75
CA ILE A 487 10.04 3.36 -16.94
C ILE A 487 9.43 2.66 -18.16
N ALA A 488 8.10 2.66 -18.28
CA ALA A 488 7.41 1.98 -19.37
C ALA A 488 7.72 2.58 -20.76
N VAL A 489 7.85 3.90 -20.85
CA VAL A 489 8.09 4.60 -22.12
C VAL A 489 9.57 4.67 -22.46
N CYS A 490 10.42 4.98 -21.49
CA CYS A 490 11.83 5.30 -21.75
C CYS A 490 12.77 4.10 -21.53
N SER A 491 12.37 3.12 -20.71
CA SER A 491 13.18 1.94 -20.37
C SER A 491 12.40 0.62 -20.54
N PRO A 492 11.73 0.35 -21.68
CA PRO A 492 10.85 -0.81 -21.84
C PRO A 492 11.58 -2.17 -21.77
N THR A 493 12.91 -2.18 -21.93
CA THR A 493 13.73 -3.40 -21.89
C THR A 493 14.52 -3.55 -20.60
N GLU A 494 14.52 -2.53 -19.73
CA GLU A 494 15.30 -2.58 -18.49
C GLU A 494 14.47 -3.23 -17.38
N SER A 495 15.14 -3.99 -16.51
CA SER A 495 14.48 -4.51 -15.33
C SER A 495 14.27 -3.40 -14.30
N LEU A 496 13.23 -3.52 -13.47
CA LEU A 496 13.01 -2.61 -12.35
C LEU A 496 14.20 -2.61 -11.39
N GLU A 497 14.85 -3.77 -11.23
CA GLU A 497 16.04 -3.97 -10.40
C GLU A 497 17.24 -3.15 -10.90
N ASP A 498 17.43 -3.05 -12.23
CA ASP A 498 18.51 -2.23 -12.80
C ASP A 498 18.32 -0.74 -12.49
N ILE A 499 17.07 -0.26 -12.56
CA ILE A 499 16.73 1.12 -12.26
C ILE A 499 16.89 1.37 -10.75
N GLN A 500 16.41 0.45 -9.91
CA GLN A 500 16.58 0.53 -8.46
C GLN A 500 18.06 0.54 -8.06
N LYS A 501 18.90 -0.24 -8.73
CA LYS A 501 20.35 -0.25 -8.53
C LYS A 501 20.97 1.11 -8.86
N GLU A 502 20.58 1.73 -9.96
CA GLU A 502 21.06 3.07 -10.33
C GLU A 502 20.63 4.13 -9.30
N VAL A 503 19.37 4.09 -8.86
CA VAL A 503 18.86 4.94 -7.77
C VAL A 503 19.67 4.72 -6.49
N THR A 504 19.95 3.46 -6.12
CA THR A 504 20.74 3.11 -4.93
C THR A 504 22.14 3.74 -4.99
N ILE A 505 22.78 3.78 -6.16
CA ILE A 505 24.10 4.42 -6.33
C ILE A 505 24.01 5.92 -6.02
N TYR A 506 22.99 6.61 -6.52
CA TYR A 506 22.78 8.04 -6.23
C TYR A 506 22.48 8.31 -4.75
N ILE A 507 21.60 7.51 -4.14
CA ILE A 507 21.28 7.62 -2.71
C ILE A 507 22.52 7.31 -1.86
N GLN A 508 23.34 6.32 -2.24
CA GLN A 508 24.60 6.01 -1.54
C GLN A 508 25.56 7.19 -1.59
N ARG A 509 25.78 7.77 -2.77
CA ARG A 509 26.63 8.97 -2.90
C ARG A 509 26.08 10.11 -2.04
N SER A 510 24.76 10.29 -2.02
CA SER A 510 24.10 11.38 -1.29
C SER A 510 24.33 11.24 0.20
N TYR A 511 24.10 10.03 0.70
CA TYR A 511 24.35 9.68 2.09
C TYR A 511 25.80 9.92 2.51
N LEU A 512 26.76 9.47 1.69
CA LEU A 512 28.17 9.65 1.99
C LEU A 512 28.58 11.13 2.01
N THR A 513 28.02 11.94 1.11
CA THR A 513 28.22 13.40 1.13
C THR A 513 27.65 14.01 2.41
N ALA A 514 26.40 13.69 2.75
CA ALA A 514 25.74 14.19 3.97
C ALA A 514 26.49 13.81 5.25
N VAL A 515 26.98 12.56 5.35
CA VAL A 515 27.80 12.09 6.48
C VAL A 515 29.14 12.84 6.56
N ARG A 516 29.82 13.05 5.42
CA ARG A 516 31.09 13.80 5.40
C ARG A 516 30.89 15.23 5.87
N GLU A 517 29.86 15.90 5.39
CA GLU A 517 29.52 17.27 5.78
C GLU A 517 29.15 17.34 7.26
N LYS A 518 28.33 16.41 7.76
CA LYS A 518 27.97 16.33 9.18
C LYS A 518 29.18 16.12 10.08
N ARG A 519 30.18 15.34 9.66
CA ARG A 519 31.44 15.13 10.39
C ARG A 519 32.36 16.35 10.37
N GLN A 520 32.30 17.16 9.31
CA GLN A 520 33.12 18.36 9.16
C GLN A 520 32.53 19.58 9.88
N GLN A 521 31.21 19.63 10.04
CA GLN A 521 30.52 20.74 10.72
C GLN A 521 30.55 20.59 12.25
N LYS A 522 31.10 21.60 12.94
CA LYS A 522 30.81 21.84 14.36
C LYS A 522 29.37 22.41 14.47
N GLU A 523 28.44 21.50 14.71
CA GLU A 523 27.07 21.61 15.26
C GLU A 523 26.01 22.57 14.67
N ASP A 524 26.30 23.74 14.05
CA ASP A 524 25.25 24.79 13.91
C ASP A 524 24.87 25.30 12.50
N SER A 525 25.11 24.55 11.42
CA SER A 525 24.68 24.98 10.07
C SER A 525 23.50 24.15 9.56
N ASP A 526 22.29 24.72 9.57
CA ASP A 526 21.09 24.19 8.89
C ASP A 526 21.30 24.19 7.36
N GLN A 527 22.05 23.20 6.89
CA GLN A 527 22.53 23.09 5.51
C GLN A 527 21.40 22.79 4.51
N TRP A 528 20.28 22.21 4.97
CA TRP A 528 19.09 21.96 4.14
C TRP A 528 18.51 23.26 3.53
N SER A 529 18.71 24.40 4.20
CA SER A 529 18.29 25.71 3.69
C SER A 529 19.07 26.18 2.46
N LYS A 530 20.21 25.53 2.14
CA LYS A 530 21.16 25.93 1.10
C LYS A 530 21.36 24.83 0.05
N CYS A 531 20.30 24.42 -0.65
CA CYS A 531 20.20 24.56 -2.13
C CYS A 531 19.12 23.62 -2.76
N PRO A 532 17.82 23.87 -2.51
CA PRO A 532 16.72 23.24 -3.27
C PRO A 532 16.75 23.53 -4.79
N GLN A 533 17.58 24.48 -5.23
CA GLN A 533 17.59 25.02 -6.59
C GLN A 533 18.27 24.08 -7.59
N CYS A 534 19.32 23.36 -7.19
CA CYS A 534 20.02 22.40 -8.07
C CYS A 534 19.15 21.19 -8.42
N LEU A 535 18.32 20.74 -7.47
CA LEU A 535 17.29 19.73 -7.74
C LEU A 535 16.28 20.25 -8.76
N GLY A 536 15.87 21.51 -8.65
CA GLY A 536 14.92 22.13 -9.58
C GLY A 536 15.47 22.15 -10.99
N GLN A 537 16.72 22.58 -11.14
CA GLN A 537 17.39 22.60 -12.44
C GLN A 537 17.56 21.20 -13.03
N THR A 538 17.83 20.20 -12.19
CA THR A 538 17.94 18.80 -12.61
C THR A 538 16.62 18.32 -13.19
N VAL A 539 15.51 18.52 -12.47
CA VAL A 539 14.18 18.12 -12.95
C VAL A 539 13.79 18.90 -14.21
N LYS A 540 14.09 20.20 -14.26
CA LYS A 540 13.85 21.05 -15.43
C LYS A 540 14.62 20.54 -16.67
N ASN A 541 15.91 20.24 -16.54
CA ASN A 541 16.73 19.71 -17.64
C ASN A 541 16.18 18.37 -18.15
N VAL A 542 15.74 17.50 -17.23
CA VAL A 542 15.13 16.22 -17.60
C VAL A 542 13.79 16.44 -18.30
N ARG A 543 12.96 17.37 -17.81
CA ARG A 543 11.69 17.77 -18.44
C ARG A 543 11.90 18.29 -19.85
N GLU A 544 12.84 19.20 -20.05
CA GLU A 544 13.19 19.74 -21.38
C GLU A 544 13.70 18.64 -22.32
N SER A 545 14.56 17.75 -21.82
CA SER A 545 15.07 16.60 -22.59
C SER A 545 13.95 15.63 -23.00
N TYR A 546 12.99 15.39 -22.10
CA TYR A 546 11.83 14.55 -22.36
C TYR A 546 10.85 15.21 -23.32
N GLY A 547 10.59 16.51 -23.17
CA GLY A 547 9.75 17.28 -24.09
C GLY A 547 10.33 17.33 -25.51
N ALA A 548 11.65 17.40 -25.64
CA ALA A 548 12.32 17.45 -26.94
C ALA A 548 12.39 16.09 -27.65
N SER A 549 12.65 15.00 -26.92
CA SER A 549 12.91 13.69 -27.54
C SER A 549 11.82 12.63 -27.32
N GLY A 550 10.91 12.84 -26.37
CA GLY A 550 9.93 11.84 -25.91
C GLY A 550 10.56 10.65 -25.18
N THR A 551 11.86 10.68 -24.91
CA THR A 551 12.62 9.59 -24.30
C THR A 551 13.57 10.12 -23.23
N LEU A 552 13.94 9.28 -22.27
CA LEU A 552 14.95 9.56 -21.25
C LEU A 552 15.91 8.38 -21.17
N ASN A 553 17.16 8.66 -20.82
CA ASN A 553 18.09 7.60 -20.45
C ASN A 553 17.84 7.16 -18.99
N ARG A 554 18.40 6.00 -18.63
CA ARG A 554 18.33 5.44 -17.27
C ARG A 554 18.79 6.41 -16.19
N ASP A 555 19.85 7.17 -16.47
CA ASP A 555 20.43 8.15 -15.55
C ASP A 555 19.40 9.24 -15.16
N ASN A 556 18.72 9.81 -16.15
CA ASN A 556 17.69 10.82 -15.94
C ASN A 556 16.51 10.27 -15.14
N ILE A 557 16.08 9.05 -15.42
CA ILE A 557 15.00 8.39 -14.66
C ILE A 557 15.42 8.21 -13.19
N ALA A 558 16.63 7.72 -12.94
CA ALA A 558 17.14 7.53 -11.59
C ALA A 558 17.23 8.86 -10.82
N ARG A 559 17.69 9.95 -11.45
CA ARG A 559 17.71 11.29 -10.84
C ARG A 559 16.31 11.80 -10.47
N ILE A 560 15.31 11.58 -11.33
CA ILE A 560 13.92 11.93 -11.03
C ILE A 560 13.39 11.11 -9.85
N ILE A 561 13.68 9.81 -9.79
CA ILE A 561 13.28 8.97 -8.65
C ILE A 561 13.94 9.46 -7.35
N CYS A 562 15.23 9.85 -7.37
CA CYS A 562 15.87 10.46 -6.20
C CYS A 562 15.20 11.77 -5.77
N CYS A 563 14.80 12.63 -6.72
CA CYS A 563 14.02 13.82 -6.42
C CYS A 563 12.65 13.46 -5.82
N ILE A 564 11.99 12.42 -6.29
CA ILE A 564 10.72 11.94 -5.72
C ILE A 564 10.91 11.39 -4.30
N ILE A 565 12.00 10.70 -3.99
CA ILE A 565 12.31 10.27 -2.61
C ILE A 565 12.53 11.47 -1.69
N ALA A 566 13.19 12.53 -2.17
CA ALA A 566 13.25 13.79 -1.44
C ALA A 566 11.85 14.40 -1.26
N ALA A 567 10.99 14.33 -2.29
CA ALA A 567 9.59 14.82 -2.24
C ALA A 567 8.80 14.10 -1.17
N TRP A 568 9.05 12.81 -1.07
CA TRP A 568 8.48 11.94 -0.09
C TRP A 568 8.88 12.38 1.32
N ALA A 569 10.17 12.55 1.58
CA ALA A 569 10.68 12.96 2.90
C ALA A 569 10.11 14.32 3.34
N ASP A 570 9.95 15.27 2.43
CA ASP A 570 9.41 16.61 2.73
C ASP A 570 7.88 16.62 2.98
N ASN A 571 7.12 15.66 2.42
CA ASN A 571 5.64 15.70 2.41
C ASN A 571 4.95 14.54 3.12
N VAL A 572 5.70 13.50 3.53
CA VAL A 572 5.14 12.34 4.23
C VAL A 572 4.59 12.76 5.59
N GLN A 573 3.44 12.20 5.97
CA GLN A 573 2.81 12.53 7.24
C GLN A 573 3.39 11.71 8.38
N ASN A 574 3.53 12.35 9.54
CA ASN A 574 3.99 11.64 10.73
C ASN A 574 2.85 10.83 11.36
N VAL A 575 3.10 9.54 11.54
CA VAL A 575 2.26 8.66 12.37
C VAL A 575 2.93 8.45 13.72
N ARG A 576 2.11 8.46 14.76
CA ARG A 576 2.53 8.22 16.14
C ARG A 576 1.89 6.92 16.60
N LEU A 577 2.66 5.84 16.56
CA LEU A 577 2.27 4.57 17.17
C LEU A 577 2.93 4.50 18.54
N TYR A 578 2.18 4.82 19.60
CA TYR A 578 2.64 4.56 20.96
C TYR A 578 1.86 3.37 21.52
N VAL A 579 2.59 2.44 22.14
CA VAL A 579 2.02 1.43 23.04
C VAL A 579 2.01 2.06 24.42
N ARG A 580 0.83 2.23 25.02
CA ARG A 580 0.69 2.89 26.33
C ARG A 580 1.35 2.03 27.42
N ARG A 581 2.44 2.50 28.02
CA ARG A 581 3.10 1.81 29.16
C ARG A 581 3.07 2.55 30.50
N THR A 582 2.68 3.83 30.54
CA THR A 582 2.68 4.59 31.79
C THR A 582 1.44 5.46 31.92
N GLU A 583 0.80 5.40 33.09
CA GLU A 583 -0.43 6.12 33.43
C GLU A 583 -0.23 7.65 33.52
N ASP A 584 1.01 8.15 33.48
CA ASP A 584 1.36 9.52 33.85
C ASP A 584 1.65 10.48 32.68
N ALA A 585 1.60 10.04 31.43
CA ALA A 585 1.82 10.93 30.29
C ALA A 585 0.50 11.61 29.86
N VAL A 586 0.18 12.74 30.49
CA VAL A 586 -0.85 13.67 29.99
C VAL A 586 -0.31 14.36 28.74
N SER A 587 -0.46 13.72 27.59
CA SER A 587 -0.19 14.30 26.28
C SER A 587 -1.41 15.09 25.81
N ASP A 588 -1.22 16.35 25.39
CA ASP A 588 -2.25 17.17 24.71
C ASP A 588 -2.65 16.63 23.33
N ASP A 589 -1.97 15.57 22.85
CA ASP A 589 -2.20 14.97 21.54
C ASP A 589 -3.28 13.87 21.60
N VAL A 590 -4.33 14.03 20.81
CA VAL A 590 -5.59 13.26 20.87
C VAL A 590 -5.59 12.07 19.90
N THR A 591 -4.40 11.57 19.56
CA THR A 591 -4.23 10.35 18.78
C THR A 591 -4.58 9.13 19.63
N SER A 592 -5.51 8.30 19.17
CA SER A 592 -5.91 7.07 19.89
C SER A 592 -4.83 6.00 19.77
N PHE A 593 -4.46 5.38 20.89
CA PHE A 593 -3.57 4.21 20.90
C PHE A 593 -4.32 2.95 20.46
N MET A 594 -3.61 1.91 19.99
CA MET A 594 -4.25 0.61 19.70
C MET A 594 -4.88 0.00 20.95
N GLU A 595 -4.27 0.22 22.11
CA GLU A 595 -4.80 -0.18 23.41
C GLU A 595 -6.05 0.60 23.81
N ASP A 596 -6.24 1.81 23.28
CA ASP A 596 -7.46 2.60 23.49
C ASP A 596 -8.61 2.12 22.58
N LEU A 597 -8.31 1.30 21.56
CA LEU A 597 -9.34 0.71 20.74
C LEU A 597 -10.01 -0.44 21.51
N PRO A 598 -11.35 -0.54 21.43
CA PRO A 598 -12.07 -1.67 21.98
C PRO A 598 -11.55 -2.99 21.38
N PRO A 599 -11.48 -4.07 22.17
CA PRO A 599 -10.92 -5.35 21.72
C PRO A 599 -11.62 -5.92 20.48
N PHE A 600 -12.92 -5.64 20.36
CA PHE A 600 -13.77 -6.08 19.26
C PHE A 600 -14.72 -4.97 18.84
N LEU A 601 -14.93 -4.84 17.53
CA LEU A 601 -15.87 -3.91 16.94
C LEU A 601 -16.87 -4.64 16.03
N ALA A 602 -18.09 -4.13 16.00
CA ALA A 602 -19.15 -4.53 15.09
C ALA A 602 -19.08 -3.66 13.83
N LEU A 603 -18.75 -4.28 12.72
CA LEU A 603 -18.66 -3.62 11.42
C LEU A 603 -19.98 -3.76 10.67
N SER A 604 -20.79 -2.69 10.65
CA SER A 604 -22.14 -2.70 10.04
C SER A 604 -22.17 -2.41 8.55
#